data_AF-A0AAF0PB75-F1
#
_entry.id   AF-A0AAF0PB75-F1
#
_cell.length_a   1.000
_cell.length_b   1.000
_cell.length_c   1.000
_cell.angle_alpha   90.00
_cell.angle_beta   90.00
_cell.angle_gamma   90.00
#
_symmetry.space_group_name_H-M   'P 1'
#
loop_
_entity.id
_entity.type
_entity.pdbx_description
1 polymer ?
#
loop_
_entity_poly.entity_id
_entity_poly.type
_entity_poly.pdbx_seq_one_letter_code
_entity_poly.pdbx_strand_id
1 'polypeptide(L)' 'MTDLNSCPLCAESYDDRNGLRVHLEVEHRKSEIVSRLVDLDAAVADGSPDERATAADDEPPAPTA' A
#
# COMPACT_ATOMS: atom_id res chain seq x y z
N MET A 1 -5.91 -6.46 -10.88
CA MET A 1 -4.68 -6.98 -11.53
C MET A 1 -3.55 -6.25 -10.85
N THR A 2 -2.65 -6.96 -10.17
CA THR A 2 -1.57 -6.32 -9.41
C THR A 2 -0.45 -5.95 -10.38
N ASP A 3 -0.22 -4.67 -10.60
CA ASP A 3 0.90 -4.09 -11.35
C ASP A 3 2.25 -4.37 -10.63
N LEU A 4 2.57 -5.64 -10.47
CA LEU A 4 3.68 -6.11 -9.63
C LEU A 4 5.06 -5.95 -10.30
N ASN A 5 5.07 -5.52 -11.55
CA ASN A 5 6.26 -5.40 -12.38
C ASN A 5 6.59 -3.93 -12.71
N SER A 6 5.94 -2.98 -12.04
CA SER A 6 6.20 -1.55 -12.23
C SER A 6 7.24 -1.07 -11.22
N CYS A 7 8.16 -0.23 -11.66
CA CYS A 7 9.17 0.35 -10.80
C CYS A 7 8.54 1.44 -9.90
N PRO A 8 8.67 1.34 -8.56
CA PRO A 8 8.10 2.32 -7.63
C PRO A 8 8.87 3.65 -7.60
N LEU A 9 9.99 3.76 -8.33
CA LEU A 9 10.86 4.94 -8.35
C LEU A 9 10.64 5.81 -9.58
N CYS A 10 10.50 5.20 -10.75
CA CYS A 10 10.38 5.89 -12.04
C CYS A 10 9.07 5.57 -12.79
N ALA A 11 8.18 4.75 -12.20
CA ALA A 11 6.90 4.32 -12.79
C ALA A 11 7.02 3.55 -14.12
N GLU A 12 8.20 3.02 -14.43
CA GLU A 12 8.43 2.22 -15.63
C GLU A 12 7.90 0.80 -15.45
N SER A 13 7.13 0.32 -16.43
CA SER A 13 6.46 -0.98 -16.39
C SER A 13 7.26 -2.03 -17.16
N TYR A 14 7.48 -3.18 -16.55
CA TYR A 14 8.21 -4.30 -17.14
C TYR A 14 7.30 -5.51 -17.37
N ASP A 15 7.54 -6.26 -18.43
CA ASP A 15 6.81 -7.51 -18.70
C ASP A 15 7.21 -8.63 -17.73
N ASP A 16 8.46 -8.61 -17.23
CA ASP A 16 9.04 -9.64 -16.39
C ASP A 16 9.67 -9.09 -15.10
N ARG A 17 9.55 -9.87 -14.01
CA ARG A 17 10.22 -9.57 -12.73
C ARG A 17 11.73 -9.46 -12.85
N ASN A 18 12.34 -10.24 -13.74
CA ASN A 18 13.79 -10.16 -13.95
C ASN A 18 14.19 -8.84 -14.61
N GLY A 19 13.39 -8.33 -15.55
CA GLY A 19 13.61 -7.01 -16.16
C GLY A 19 13.54 -5.90 -15.12
N LEU A 20 12.50 -5.92 -14.28
CA LEU A 20 12.38 -4.99 -13.16
C LEU A 20 13.58 -5.08 -12.20
N ARG A 21 14.04 -6.29 -11.86
CA ARG A 21 15.20 -6.47 -10.97
C ARG A 21 16.48 -5.88 -11.55
N VAL A 22 16.76 -6.10 -12.83
CA VAL A 22 17.95 -5.55 -13.49
C VAL A 22 17.84 -4.03 -13.60
N HIS A 23 16.67 -3.50 -13.96
CA HIS A 23 16.41 -2.06 -13.96
C HIS A 23 16.70 -1.43 -12.60
N LEU A 24 16.18 -2.03 -11.52
CA LEU A 24 16.44 -1.59 -10.17
C LEU A 24 17.93 -1.64 -9.79
N GLU A 25 18.72 -2.56 -10.34
CA GLU A 25 20.15 -2.65 -10.02
C GLU A 25 21.02 -1.64 -10.80
N VAL A 26 20.62 -1.32 -12.03
CA VAL A 26 21.39 -0.47 -12.95
C VAL A 26 20.98 1.00 -12.84
N GLU A 27 19.69 1.29 -12.83
CA GLU A 27 19.15 2.66 -12.86
C GLU A 27 19.03 3.26 -11.46
N HIS A 28 18.77 2.42 -10.45
CA HIS A 28 18.55 2.86 -9.08
C HIS A 28 19.63 2.29 -8.16
N ARG A 29 20.19 3.10 -7.25
CA ARG A 29 21.08 2.53 -6.23
C ARG A 29 20.25 1.76 -5.20
N LYS A 30 20.82 0.68 -4.66
CA LYS A 30 20.22 -0.11 -3.57
C LYS A 30 19.71 0.76 -2.41
N SER A 31 20.37 1.86 -2.09
CA SER A 31 19.95 2.81 -1.07
C SER A 31 18.67 3.58 -1.43
N GLU A 32 18.48 3.98 -2.69
CA GLU A 32 17.28 4.70 -3.14
C GLU A 32 16.04 3.80 -3.08
N ILE A 33 16.22 2.51 -3.43
CA ILE A 33 15.17 1.49 -3.32
C ILE A 33 14.74 1.31 -1.87
N VAL A 34 15.70 1.17 -0.95
CA VAL A 34 15.43 0.97 0.48
C VAL A 34 14.71 2.19 1.06
N SER A 35 15.15 3.42 0.76
CA SER A 35 14.49 4.64 1.24
C SER A 35 13.02 4.71 0.82
N ARG A 36 12.70 4.37 -0.44
CA ARG A 36 11.32 4.40 -0.93
C ARG A 36 10.45 3.28 -0.39
N LEU A 37 10.99 2.09 -0.15
CA LEU A 37 10.25 1.00 0.49
C LEU A 37 9.90 1.35 1.95
N VAL A 38 10.83 1.99 2.68
CA VAL A 38 10.58 2.46 4.06
C VAL A 38 9.50 3.54 4.10
N ASP A 39 9.51 4.47 3.14
CA ASP A 39 8.49 5.53 3.02
C ASP A 39 7.09 4.96 2.71
N LEU A 40 7.02 3.98 1.81
CA LEU A 40 5.77 3.27 1.48
C LEU A 40 5.22 2.44 2.65
N ASP A 41 6.09 1.76 3.40
CA ASP A 41 5.69 0.99 4.59
C ASP A 41 5.15 1.91 5.70
N ALA A 42 5.79 3.08 5.89
CA ALA A 42 5.31 4.11 6.79
C ALA A 42 3.93 4.66 6.39
N ALA A 43 3.68 4.85 5.08
CA ALA A 43 2.38 5.29 4.57
C ALA A 43 1.28 4.23 4.75
N VAL A 44 1.61 2.93 4.64
CA VAL A 44 0.67 1.82 4.91
C VAL A 44 0.37 1.67 6.40
N ALA A 45 1.33 1.98 7.27
CA ALA A 45 1.13 1.96 8.71
C ALA A 45 0.22 3.11 9.21
N ASP A 46 0.18 4.24 8.50
CA ASP A 46 -0.70 5.39 8.80
C ASP A 46 -2.09 5.27 8.12
N GLY A 47 -2.17 4.50 7.04
CA GLY A 47 -3.41 4.11 6.37
C GLY A 47 -4.21 3.09 7.17
N SER A 48 -4.87 3.52 8.23
CA SER A 48 -5.98 2.78 8.84
C SER A 48 -6.94 2.32 7.74
N PRO A 49 -7.33 1.03 7.68
CA PRO A 49 -8.49 0.61 6.90
C PRO A 49 -9.74 1.18 7.56
N ASP A 50 -9.99 2.47 7.39
CA ASP A 50 -11.33 3.03 7.51
C ASP A 50 -12.07 2.58 6.26
N GLU A 51 -12.88 1.54 6.41
CA GLU A 51 -14.30 1.57 6.04
C GLU A 51 -14.91 0.18 6.23
N ARG A 52 -15.55 -0.01 7.39
CA ARG A 52 -16.90 -0.57 7.41
C ARG A 52 -17.80 0.33 8.24
N ALA A 53 -18.39 1.30 7.54
CA ALA A 53 -19.51 2.08 8.01
C ALA A 53 -20.77 1.21 8.21
N THR A 54 -21.64 1.69 9.11
CA THR A 54 -23.08 1.38 9.31
C THR A 54 -23.40 0.09 10.10
N ALA A 55 -24.23 0.09 11.16
CA ALA A 55 -25.14 1.09 11.70
C ALA A 55 -25.23 0.95 13.24
N ALA A 56 -25.33 2.07 13.94
CA ALA A 56 -25.94 2.11 15.26
C ALA A 56 -27.40 1.68 15.09
N ASP A 57 -27.72 0.46 15.51
CA ASP A 57 -29.11 0.09 15.77
C ASP A 57 -29.44 0.60 17.18
N ASP A 58 -30.32 1.58 17.18
CA ASP A 58 -30.97 2.21 18.32
C ASP A 58 -31.67 1.14 19.18
N GLU A 59 -31.10 0.79 20.34
CA GLU A 59 -31.86 0.04 21.35
C GLU A 59 -32.79 1.03 22.08
N PRO A 60 -34.12 0.89 21.97
CA PRO A 60 -35.05 1.76 22.68
C PRO A 60 -35.00 1.46 24.19
N PRO A 61 -35.10 2.47 25.08
CA PRO A 61 -35.06 2.24 26.52
C PRO A 61 -36.30 1.45 26.97
N ALA A 62 -36.07 0.34 27.67
CA ALA A 62 -37.15 -0.39 28.34
C ALA A 62 -37.79 0.49 29.45
N PRO A 63 -39.13 0.63 29.49
CA PRO A 63 -39.79 1.27 30.61
C PRO A 63 -39.72 0.37 31.84
N THR A 64 -39.20 0.91 32.94
CA THR A 64 -39.30 0.33 34.29
C THR A 64 -40.78 0.28 34.71
N ALA A 65 -41.24 -0.90 35.15
CA ALA A 65 -42.54 -1.13 35.76
C ALA A 65 -42.37 -1.59 37.21
#